data_AF-A0A319C0Q5-F1
#
_entry.id   AF-A0A319C0Q5-F1
#
_cell.length_a   1.000
_cell.length_b   1.000
_cell.length_c   1.000
_cell.angle_alpha   90.00
_cell.angle_beta   90.00
_cell.angle_gamma   90.00
#
_symmetry.space_group_name_H-M   'P 1'
#
loop_
_entity.id
_entity.type
_entity.pdbx_description
1 polymer ?
#
loop_
_entity_poly.entity_id
_entity_poly.type
_entity_poly.pdbx_seq_one_letter_code
_entity_poly.pdbx_strand_id
1 'polypeptide(L)'
;MHSLLVPQIPIDAPSPSELLQLPTGENGYHWILSDAERNHIAKMLDVEDKSLLTLRGSRMMRERATCSGCGKHSGLDDLVHNALYAGIHGKAFMLDVLVHGPKAGSPGHEITCSGCGSVHDGRFYWIPSLPW
;
A
#
# COMPACT_ATOMS: atom_id res chain seq x y z
N MET A 1 -23.71 -14.02 -0.87
CA MET A 1 -22.53 -13.38 -1.47
C MET A 1 -22.59 -11.92 -1.08
N HIS A 2 -21.80 -11.50 -0.08
CA HIS A 2 -21.79 -10.10 0.35
C HIS A 2 -20.85 -9.34 -0.59
N SER A 3 -21.42 -8.62 -1.56
CA SER A 3 -20.66 -7.65 -2.34
C SER A 3 -20.13 -6.59 -1.39
N LEU A 4 -18.81 -6.56 -1.22
CA LEU A 4 -18.14 -5.49 -0.48
C LEU A 4 -18.47 -4.17 -1.20
N LEU A 5 -19.06 -3.21 -0.48
CA LEU A 5 -19.25 -1.85 -0.97
C LEU A 5 -17.88 -1.28 -1.27
N VAL A 6 -17.56 -1.11 -2.55
CA VAL A 6 -16.32 -0.48 -2.98
C VAL A 6 -16.57 1.03 -3.10
N PRO A 7 -15.99 1.88 -2.24
CA PRO A 7 -16.08 3.32 -2.42
C PRO A 7 -15.44 3.69 -3.75
N GLN A 8 -16.06 4.57 -4.53
CA GLN A 8 -15.41 5.15 -5.71
C GLN A 8 -14.28 6.07 -5.25
N ILE A 9 -13.07 5.53 -5.15
CA ILE A 9 -11.85 6.28 -4.85
C ILE A 9 -11.43 6.98 -6.15
N PRO A 10 -11.12 8.29 -6.14
CA PRO A 10 -10.53 8.96 -7.29
C PRO A 10 -9.31 8.17 -7.80
N ILE A 11 -9.32 7.85 -9.09
CA ILE A 11 -8.21 7.16 -9.75
C ILE A 11 -7.19 8.22 -10.15
N ASP A 12 -6.36 8.61 -9.19
CA ASP A 12 -5.25 9.52 -9.47
C ASP A 12 -4.12 8.75 -10.16
N ALA A 13 -3.50 9.39 -11.16
CA ALA A 13 -2.21 8.92 -11.66
C ALA A 13 -1.17 9.16 -10.56
N PRO A 14 -0.54 8.13 -10.00
CA PRO A 14 0.46 8.32 -8.96
C PRO A 14 1.68 9.04 -9.54
N SER A 15 2.42 9.73 -8.67
CA SER A 15 3.77 10.17 -9.02
C SER A 15 4.62 8.95 -9.42
N PRO A 16 5.56 9.09 -10.38
CA PRO A 16 6.50 8.03 -10.71
C PRO A 16 7.24 7.56 -9.46
N SER A 17 7.47 6.25 -9.36
CA SER A 17 8.28 5.70 -8.28
C SER A 17 9.73 6.15 -8.42
N GLU A 18 10.38 6.41 -7.28
CA GLU A 18 11.83 6.63 -7.28
C GLU A 18 12.53 5.26 -7.35
N LEU A 19 13.55 5.14 -8.20
CA LEU A 19 14.37 3.92 -8.27
C LEU A 19 15.33 3.86 -7.08
N LEU A 20 15.39 2.69 -6.45
CA LEU A 20 16.30 2.37 -5.37
C LEU A 20 17.34 1.38 -5.87
N GLN A 21 18.62 1.68 -5.69
CA GLN A 21 19.69 0.71 -5.95
C GLN A 21 19.88 -0.17 -4.72
N LEU A 22 19.61 -1.47 -4.86
CA LEU A 22 19.76 -2.41 -3.76
C LEU A 22 21.18 -2.98 -3.71
N PRO A 23 21.70 -3.34 -2.52
CA PRO A 23 23.01 -3.98 -2.39
C PRO A 23 23.14 -5.29 -3.18
N THR A 24 22.02 -5.94 -3.51
CA THR A 24 21.97 -7.17 -4.32
C THR A 24 22.21 -6.91 -5.82
N GLY A 25 22.22 -5.65 -6.25
CA GLY A 25 22.27 -5.25 -7.66
C GLY A 25 20.90 -5.23 -8.36
N GLU A 26 19.84 -5.60 -7.66
CA GLU A 26 18.46 -5.47 -8.14
C GLU A 26 17.93 -4.05 -7.94
N ASN A 27 16.96 -3.65 -8.77
CA ASN A 27 16.25 -2.38 -8.57
C ASN A 27 15.11 -2.56 -7.57
N GLY A 28 15.08 -1.70 -6.56
CA GLY A 28 13.91 -1.44 -5.75
C GLY A 28 13.15 -0.21 -6.22
N TYR A 29 11.94 -0.02 -5.71
CA TYR A 29 11.03 1.05 -6.09
C TYR A 29 10.46 1.70 -4.84
N HIS A 30 10.56 3.02 -4.73
CA HIS A 30 9.90 3.79 -3.71
C HIS A 30 8.61 4.39 -4.28
N TRP A 31 7.50 3.75 -3.93
CA TRP A 31 6.16 4.17 -4.32
C TRP A 31 5.77 5.39 -3.51
N ILE A 32 5.83 6.57 -4.11
CA ILE A 32 5.50 7.83 -3.43
C ILE A 32 4.03 7.85 -3.03
N LEU A 33 3.75 8.07 -1.76
CA LEU A 33 2.41 8.13 -1.20
C LEU A 33 1.70 9.39 -1.68
N SER A 34 0.69 9.21 -2.54
CA SER A 34 -0.19 10.27 -3.00
C SER A 34 -1.15 10.76 -1.91
N ASP A 35 -1.73 11.95 -2.10
CA ASP A 35 -2.74 12.48 -1.19
C ASP A 35 -4.00 11.62 -1.17
N ALA A 36 -4.42 11.05 -2.30
CA ALA A 36 -5.54 10.12 -2.36
C ALA A 36 -5.30 8.86 -1.53
N GLU A 37 -4.13 8.22 -1.69
CA GLU A 37 -3.75 7.06 -0.87
C GLU A 37 -3.70 7.42 0.62
N ARG A 38 -3.08 8.57 0.97
CA ARG A 38 -2.99 9.06 2.36
C ARG A 38 -4.37 9.27 2.97
N ASN A 39 -5.26 9.95 2.24
CA ASN A 39 -6.62 10.21 2.68
C ASN A 39 -7.41 8.91 2.86
N HIS A 40 -7.22 7.95 1.96
CA HIS A 40 -7.87 6.66 2.02
C HIS A 40 -7.39 5.83 3.23
N ILE A 41 -6.07 5.78 3.47
CA ILE A 41 -5.48 5.13 4.64
C ILE A 41 -6.00 5.75 5.93
N ALA A 42 -6.00 7.08 6.03
CA ALA A 42 -6.49 7.79 7.21
C ALA A 42 -7.96 7.45 7.50
N LYS A 43 -8.80 7.38 6.46
CA LYS A 43 -10.19 6.95 6.58
C LYS A 43 -10.32 5.49 7.05
N MET A 44 -9.51 4.57 6.52
CA MET A 44 -9.56 3.16 6.91
C MET A 44 -9.12 2.93 8.37
N LEU A 45 -8.15 3.71 8.84
CA LEU A 45 -7.56 3.59 10.17
C LEU A 45 -8.21 4.49 11.23
N ASP A 46 -9.25 5.25 10.87
CA ASP A 46 -9.90 6.26 11.71
C ASP A 46 -8.92 7.30 12.28
N VAL A 47 -7.96 7.74 11.46
CA VAL A 47 -6.97 8.76 11.82
C VAL A 47 -7.51 10.14 11.47
N GLU A 48 -7.87 10.93 12.48
CA GLU A 48 -8.32 12.31 12.29
C GLU A 48 -7.15 13.25 11.93
N ASP A 49 -6.03 13.12 12.65
CA ASP A 49 -4.80 13.87 12.38
C ASP A 49 -3.90 13.14 11.39
N LYS A 50 -4.06 13.47 10.10
CA LYS A 50 -3.27 12.90 9.01
C LYS A 50 -1.77 13.18 9.11
N SER A 51 -1.34 14.16 9.91
CA SER A 51 0.08 14.46 10.10
C SER A 51 0.83 13.31 10.80
N LEU A 52 0.11 12.43 11.51
CA LEU A 52 0.67 11.22 12.11
C LEU A 52 1.17 10.22 11.05
N LEU A 53 0.61 10.24 9.84
CA LEU A 53 1.07 9.41 8.74
C LEU A 53 2.29 10.07 8.08
N THR A 54 3.42 10.15 8.77
CA THR A 54 4.60 10.88 8.25
C THR A 54 5.30 10.19 7.08
N LEU A 55 4.94 8.94 6.77
CA LEU A 55 5.55 8.16 5.70
C LEU A 55 5.41 8.86 4.34
N ARG A 56 6.49 8.78 3.55
CA ARG A 56 6.56 9.34 2.19
C ARG A 56 6.17 8.34 1.11
N GLY A 57 6.20 7.04 1.40
CA GLY A 57 5.91 6.00 0.43
C GLY A 57 6.18 4.60 0.95
N SER A 58 6.10 3.63 0.04
CA SER A 58 6.42 2.22 0.31
C SER A 58 7.57 1.76 -0.54
N ARG A 59 8.53 1.05 0.05
CA ARG A 59 9.70 0.50 -0.65
C ARG A 59 9.42 -0.94 -1.06
N MET A 60 9.30 -1.18 -2.36
CA MET A 60 8.83 -2.43 -2.96
C MET A 60 9.83 -2.96 -3.99
N MET A 61 9.90 -4.29 -4.16
CA MET A 61 10.77 -4.95 -5.13
C MET A 61 10.29 -4.83 -6.59
N ARG A 62 9.20 -4.10 -6.84
CA ARG A 62 8.62 -3.92 -8.18
C ARG A 62 7.92 -2.58 -8.30
N GLU A 63 7.74 -2.13 -9.54
CA GLU A 63 6.90 -0.97 -9.85
C GLU A 63 5.43 -1.22 -9.50
N ARG A 64 4.69 -0.14 -9.30
CA ARG A 64 3.23 -0.15 -9.13
C ARG A 64 2.57 -0.84 -10.34
N ALA A 65 1.60 -1.70 -10.07
CA ALA A 65 0.79 -2.33 -11.10
C ALA A 65 -0.46 -1.48 -11.38
N THR A 66 -0.87 -1.36 -12.64
CA THR A 66 -2.18 -0.78 -12.99
C THR A 66 -3.26 -1.85 -12.85
N CYS A 67 -4.30 -1.58 -12.06
CA CYS A 67 -5.41 -2.51 -11.88
C CYS A 67 -6.17 -2.71 -13.19
N SER A 68 -6.36 -3.96 -13.61
CA SER A 68 -7.12 -4.31 -14.82
C SER A 68 -8.63 -4.04 -14.70
N GLY A 69 -9.15 -3.92 -13.47
CA GLY A 69 -10.58 -3.69 -13.21
C GLY A 69 -10.97 -2.22 -13.30
N CYS A 70 -10.20 -1.32 -12.67
CA CYS A 70 -10.55 0.10 -12.59
C CYS A 70 -9.43 1.06 -12.99
N GLY A 71 -8.24 0.58 -13.36
CA GLY A 71 -7.12 1.45 -13.73
C GLY A 71 -6.38 2.11 -12.55
N LYS A 72 -6.85 1.94 -11.31
CA LYS A 72 -6.12 2.39 -10.11
C LYS A 72 -4.75 1.71 -10.04
N HIS A 73 -3.70 2.46 -9.73
CA HIS A 73 -2.38 1.87 -9.48
C HIS A 73 -2.31 1.24 -8.08
N SER A 74 -1.57 0.13 -7.96
CA SER A 74 -1.29 -0.51 -6.69
C SER A 74 -0.59 0.46 -5.76
N GLY A 75 -1.00 0.48 -4.50
CA GLY A 75 -0.52 1.47 -3.54
C GLY A 75 -0.43 0.97 -2.11
N LEU A 76 0.06 1.83 -1.22
CA LEU A 76 0.07 1.53 0.22
C LEU A 76 -1.34 1.40 0.77
N ASP A 77 -2.28 2.15 0.21
CA ASP A 77 -3.68 2.03 0.57
C ASP A 77 -4.25 0.64 0.26
N ASP A 78 -3.87 0.02 -0.85
CA ASP A 78 -4.23 -1.36 -1.15
C ASP A 78 -3.61 -2.32 -0.12
N LEU A 79 -2.35 -2.14 0.23
CA LEU A 79 -1.69 -2.96 1.27
C LEU A 79 -2.42 -2.87 2.62
N VAL A 80 -2.76 -1.66 3.05
CA VAL A 80 -3.53 -1.42 4.29
C VAL A 80 -4.93 -2.01 4.19
N HIS A 81 -5.62 -1.81 3.07
CA HIS A 81 -6.93 -2.39 2.81
C HIS A 81 -6.90 -3.92 2.93
N ASN A 82 -5.93 -4.58 2.29
CA ASN A 82 -5.82 -6.04 2.34
C ASN A 82 -5.56 -6.53 3.77
N ALA A 83 -4.66 -5.89 4.51
CA ALA A 83 -4.36 -6.27 5.89
C ALA A 83 -5.59 -6.15 6.82
N LEU A 84 -6.38 -5.08 6.66
CA LEU A 84 -7.57 -4.83 7.47
C LEU A 84 -8.75 -5.72 7.07
N TYR A 85 -9.12 -5.73 5.78
CA TYR A 85 -10.33 -6.39 5.31
C TYR A 85 -10.18 -7.92 5.22
N ALA A 86 -8.95 -8.44 5.09
CA ALA A 86 -8.70 -9.87 5.26
C ALA A 86 -8.66 -10.31 6.74
N GLY A 87 -8.79 -9.37 7.69
CA GLY A 87 -8.79 -9.66 9.14
C GLY A 87 -7.42 -10.08 9.70
N ILE A 88 -6.33 -9.83 8.95
CA ILE A 88 -4.97 -10.22 9.35
C ILE A 88 -4.45 -9.29 10.45
N HIS A 89 -4.72 -7.99 10.34
CA HIS A 89 -4.29 -6.98 11.30
C HIS A 89 -5.42 -6.01 11.67
N GLY A 90 -5.43 -5.58 12.93
CA GLY A 90 -6.34 -4.52 13.39
C GLY A 90 -5.82 -3.12 13.07
N LYS A 91 -6.72 -2.12 13.11
CA LYS A 91 -6.40 -0.70 12.83
C LYS A 91 -5.21 -0.18 13.66
N ALA A 92 -5.20 -0.45 14.96
CA ALA A 92 -4.14 0.00 15.87
C ALA A 92 -2.78 -0.58 15.49
N PHE A 93 -2.72 -1.87 15.12
CA PHE A 93 -1.48 -2.51 14.66
C PHE A 93 -1.01 -1.90 13.35
N MET A 94 -1.91 -1.71 12.38
CA MET A 94 -1.53 -1.10 11.11
C MET A 94 -1.03 0.33 11.28
N LEU A 95 -1.67 1.14 12.13
CA LEU A 95 -1.19 2.49 12.43
C LEU A 95 0.21 2.46 13.06
N ASP A 96 0.44 1.58 14.03
CA ASP A 96 1.75 1.39 14.65
C ASP A 96 2.83 0.98 13.62
N VAL A 97 2.50 0.13 12.65
CA VAL A 97 3.41 -0.20 11.54
C VAL A 97 3.68 1.00 10.64
N LEU A 98 2.67 1.81 10.32
CA LEU A 98 2.85 2.97 9.44
C LEU A 98 3.70 4.07 10.09
N VAL A 99 3.61 4.23 11.41
CA VAL A 99 4.35 5.26 12.16
C VAL A 99 5.75 4.78 12.55
N HIS A 100 5.87 3.54 13.03
CA HIS A 100 7.09 3.04 13.65
C HIS A 100 7.80 1.94 12.85
N GLY A 101 7.26 1.58 11.69
CA GLY A 101 7.83 0.59 10.78
C GLY A 101 7.39 -0.85 11.03
N PRO A 102 7.80 -1.77 10.14
CA PRO A 102 7.41 -3.17 10.18
C PRO A 102 7.94 -3.86 11.44
N LYS A 103 7.11 -4.70 12.06
CA LYS A 103 7.46 -5.43 13.29
C LYS A 103 8.16 -6.77 13.04
N ALA A 104 8.11 -7.26 11.81
CA ALA A 104 8.76 -8.48 11.36
C ALA A 104 8.91 -8.47 9.83
N GLY A 105 9.63 -9.46 9.29
CA GLY A 105 9.62 -9.71 7.85
C GLY A 105 8.20 -10.03 7.35
N SER A 106 7.86 -9.55 6.16
CA SER A 106 6.57 -9.79 5.52
C SER A 106 6.80 -10.63 4.26
N PRO A 107 6.08 -11.76 4.08
CA PRO A 107 6.18 -12.55 2.86
C PRO A 107 5.63 -11.76 1.65
N GLY A 108 5.85 -12.26 0.43
CA GLY A 108 5.23 -11.66 -0.74
C GLY A 108 3.72 -11.89 -0.75
N HIS A 109 2.94 -10.85 -1.05
CA HIS A 109 1.47 -10.89 -1.05
C HIS A 109 0.90 -10.73 -2.46
N GLU A 110 -0.20 -11.42 -2.74
CA GLU A 110 -1.14 -10.95 -3.76
C GLU A 110 -1.91 -9.76 -3.16
N ILE A 111 -2.14 -8.72 -3.97
CA ILE A 111 -2.80 -7.51 -3.48
C ILE A 111 -4.12 -7.33 -4.22
N THR A 112 -5.20 -7.24 -3.47
CA THR A 112 -6.52 -6.85 -3.99
C THR A 112 -6.62 -5.33 -4.11
N CYS A 113 -7.05 -4.82 -5.26
CA CYS A 113 -7.28 -3.40 -5.47
C CYS A 113 -8.42 -2.90 -4.57
N SER A 114 -8.14 -1.94 -3.71
CA SER A 114 -9.12 -1.35 -2.80
C SER A 114 -10.19 -0.50 -3.50
N GLY A 115 -9.97 -0.17 -4.79
CA GLY A 115 -10.90 0.61 -5.61
C GLY A 115 -11.89 -0.21 -6.44
N CYS A 116 -11.69 -1.52 -6.63
CA CYS A 116 -12.68 -2.36 -7.34
C CYS A 116 -12.76 -3.83 -6.90
N GLY A 117 -11.85 -4.30 -6.05
CA GLY A 117 -11.81 -5.69 -5.59
C GLY A 117 -11.08 -6.66 -6.55
N SER A 118 -10.61 -6.21 -7.71
CA SER A 118 -9.78 -7.05 -8.59
C SER A 118 -8.39 -7.26 -8.01
N VAL A 119 -7.81 -8.44 -8.20
CA VAL A 119 -6.43 -8.75 -7.79
C VAL A 119 -5.43 -8.15 -8.78
N HIS A 120 -4.41 -7.46 -8.27
CA HIS A 120 -3.28 -6.99 -9.08
C HIS A 120 -2.39 -8.16 -9.50
N ASP A 121 -1.85 -8.11 -10.71
CA ASP A 121 -1.08 -9.23 -11.26
C ASP A 121 0.28 -9.44 -10.56
N GLY A 122 0.55 -10.70 -10.21
CA GLY A 122 1.77 -11.16 -9.54
C GLY A 122 1.85 -10.87 -8.04
N ARG A 123 3.00 -11.19 -7.47
CA ARG A 123 3.28 -11.00 -6.03
C ARG A 123 4.01 -9.70 -5.78
N PHE A 124 3.80 -9.15 -4.59
CA PHE A 124 4.39 -7.90 -4.13
C PHE A 124 5.23 -8.15 -2.89
N TYR A 125 6.51 -7.77 -2.97
CA TYR A 125 7.48 -7.93 -1.91
C TYR A 125 7.93 -6.56 -1.42
N TRP A 126 7.97 -6.42 -0.11
CA TRP A 126 8.56 -5.27 0.56
C TRP A 126 10.09 -5.41 0.52
N ILE A 127 10.81 -4.30 0.65
CA ILE A 127 12.27 -4.31 0.80
C ILE A 127 12.62 -4.19 2.29
N PRO A 128 12.80 -5.30 3.03
CA PRO A 128 13.03 -5.26 4.48
C PRO A 128 14.44 -4.77 4.85
N SER A 129 15.38 -4.73 3.91
CA SER A 129 16.77 -4.35 4.14
C SER A 129 17.01 -2.83 4.21
N LEU A 130 15.99 -2.02 3.92
CA LEU A 130 16.09 -0.57 3.96
C LEU A 130 15.47 -0.02 5.26
N PRO A 131 16.08 1.01 5.89
CA PRO A 131 15.48 1.69 7.04
C PRO A 131 14.07 2.21 6.73
N TRP A 132 13.20 2.24 7.74
CA TRP A 132 11.84 2.78 7.62
C TRP A 132 11.87 4.28 7.27
#